data_AF-A0A7I4Y9K0-F1
#
_entry.id   AF-A0A7I4Y9K0-F1
#
_cell.length_a   1.000
_cell.length_b   1.000
_cell.length_c   1.000
_cell.angle_alpha   90.00
_cell.angle_beta   90.00
_cell.angle_gamma   90.00
#
_symmetry.space_group_name_H-M   'P 1'
#
loop_
_entity.id
_entity.type
_entity.pdbx_description
1 polymer ?
#
loop_
_entity_poly.entity_id
_entity_poly.type
_entity_poly.pdbx_seq_one_letter_code
_entity_poly.pdbx_strand_id
1 'polypeptide(L)'
;MESRLIYFFRQSIKCPLCDACSPSKYHLAEHICRHLSYRKYECKTCAELFYTKEERGAHCIERDHIHTNQVKISQYCEHFVSIFLKDAEYVALHGVDAVVQQRTRASMA
;
A
#
# COMPACT_ATOMS: atom_id res chain seq x y z
N MET A 1 26.54 -21.49 -0.71
CA MET A 1 26.30 -21.07 0.69
C MET A 1 26.24 -19.54 0.77
N GLU A 2 25.33 -18.91 0.03
CA GLU A 2 25.12 -17.44 0.04
C GLU A 2 23.66 -17.07 0.35
N SER A 3 22.81 -18.07 0.54
CA SER A 3 21.36 -17.95 0.77
C SER A 3 21.01 -17.46 2.19
N ARG A 4 22.01 -17.21 3.05
CA ARG A 4 21.82 -16.93 4.48
C ARG A 4 22.17 -15.50 4.90
N LEU A 5 22.77 -14.69 4.01
CA LEU A 5 23.02 -13.26 4.26
C LEU A 5 21.86 -12.37 3.78
N ILE A 6 20.95 -12.91 2.98
CA ILE A 6 19.76 -12.20 2.46
C ILE A 6 18.65 -12.10 3.53
N TYR A 7 18.73 -12.90 4.60
CA TYR A 7 17.72 -12.96 5.65
C TYR A 7 17.88 -11.89 6.76
N PHE A 8 18.98 -11.10 6.75
CA PHE A 8 19.32 -10.19 7.85
C PHE A 8 19.17 -8.69 7.53
N PHE A 9 18.73 -8.31 6.34
CA PHE A 9 18.28 -6.94 6.05
C PHE A 9 16.77 -6.86 6.18
N ARG A 10 16.29 -6.51 7.39
CA ARG A 10 14.93 -6.07 7.75
C ARG A 10 13.86 -6.40 6.70
N GLN A 11 13.14 -7.50 6.91
CA GLN A 11 12.03 -8.01 6.10
C GLN A 11 11.11 -6.87 5.61
N SER A 12 11.42 -6.34 4.42
CA SER A 12 10.66 -5.28 3.78
C SER A 12 9.89 -5.87 2.61
N ILE A 13 8.67 -5.37 2.40
CA ILE A 13 7.76 -5.87 1.39
C ILE A 13 7.88 -4.94 0.17
N LYS A 14 8.31 -5.50 -0.97
CA LYS A 14 8.42 -4.75 -2.22
C LYS A 14 7.02 -4.43 -2.77
N CYS A 15 6.82 -3.21 -3.25
CA CYS A 15 5.62 -2.82 -3.95
C CYS A 15 5.51 -3.55 -5.31
N PRO A 16 4.34 -4.05 -5.72
CA PRO A 16 4.18 -4.68 -7.02
C PRO A 16 4.08 -3.65 -8.17
N LEU A 17 3.96 -2.35 -7.87
CA LEU A 17 3.78 -1.28 -8.84
C LEU A 17 5.02 -0.41 -9.07
N CYS A 18 6.03 -0.49 -8.19
CA CYS A 18 7.27 0.26 -8.29
C CYS A 18 8.39 -0.41 -7.48
N ASP A 19 9.60 0.15 -7.51
CA ASP A 19 10.76 -0.41 -6.78
C ASP A 19 10.82 -0.04 -5.29
N ALA A 20 9.79 0.62 -4.75
CA ALA A 20 9.74 0.97 -3.34
C ALA A 20 9.55 -0.27 -2.44
N CYS A 21 10.19 -0.27 -1.28
CA CYS A 21 10.03 -1.28 -0.24
C CYS A 21 9.42 -0.65 1.01
N SER A 22 8.48 -1.35 1.64
CA SER A 22 7.82 -0.92 2.88
C SER A 22 8.19 -1.84 4.05
N PRO A 23 8.35 -1.32 5.27
CA PRO A 23 8.73 -2.12 6.43
C PRO A 23 7.60 -3.02 6.96
N SER A 24 6.35 -2.80 6.53
CA SER A 24 5.21 -3.64 6.90
C SER A 24 4.07 -3.54 5.89
N LYS A 25 3.12 -4.49 5.98
CA LYS A 25 1.90 -4.50 5.16
C LYS A 25 1.06 -3.24 5.32
N TYR A 26 1.02 -2.68 6.53
CA TYR A 26 0.33 -1.41 6.81
C TYR A 26 0.90 -0.26 5.98
N HIS A 27 2.23 -0.07 6.02
CA HIS A 27 2.89 0.99 5.26
C HIS A 27 2.81 0.75 3.75
N LEU A 28 2.82 -0.52 3.31
CA LEU A 28 2.62 -0.85 1.90
C LEU A 28 1.19 -0.48 1.45
N ALA A 29 0.18 -0.68 2.29
CA ALA A 29 -1.20 -0.31 1.98
C ALA A 29 -1.34 1.21 1.81
N GLU A 30 -0.77 2.01 2.73
CA GLU A 30 -0.72 3.47 2.61
C GLU A 30 0.06 3.92 1.36
N HIS A 31 1.15 3.25 1.03
CA HIS A 31 1.91 3.49 -0.18
C HIS A 31 1.07 3.21 -1.45
N ILE A 32 0.35 2.09 -1.51
CA ILE A 32 -0.52 1.74 -2.65
C ILE A 32 -1.65 2.77 -2.82
N CYS A 33 -2.18 3.33 -1.73
CA CYS A 33 -3.16 4.42 -1.81
C CYS A 33 -2.64 5.62 -2.63
N ARG A 34 -1.33 5.89 -2.63
CA ARG A 34 -0.72 6.96 -3.45
C ARG A 34 -0.75 6.63 -4.94
N HIS A 35 -0.48 5.38 -5.32
CA HIS A 35 -0.64 4.93 -6.71
C HIS A 35 -2.09 5.06 -7.19
N LEU A 36 -3.05 4.76 -6.31
CA LEU A 36 -4.47 4.86 -6.61
C LEU A 36 -5.05 6.28 -6.49
N SER A 37 -4.24 7.28 -6.11
CA SER A 37 -4.71 8.63 -5.75
C SER A 37 -5.84 8.62 -4.72
N TYR A 38 -5.86 7.62 -3.86
CA TYR A 38 -6.93 7.35 -2.92
C TYR A 38 -6.64 7.97 -1.56
N ARG A 39 -7.14 9.20 -1.37
CA ARG A 39 -7.07 9.93 -0.11
C ARG A 39 -8.35 9.67 0.68
N LYS A 40 -8.23 9.02 1.83
CA LYS A 40 -9.39 8.59 2.62
C LYS A 40 -9.54 9.30 3.95
N TYR A 41 -8.51 10.00 4.44
CA TYR A 41 -8.58 10.67 5.73
C TYR A 41 -9.15 12.07 5.55
N GLU A 42 -10.36 12.30 6.06
CA GLU A 42 -11.09 13.55 5.84
C GLU A 42 -10.92 14.51 7.04
N CYS A 43 -10.67 15.77 6.74
CA CYS A 43 -10.87 16.86 7.71
C CYS A 43 -12.35 17.24 7.72
N LYS A 44 -13.03 17.06 8.86
CA LYS A 44 -14.47 17.34 8.96
C LYS A 44 -14.81 18.82 8.75
N THR A 45 -13.89 19.72 9.09
CA THR A 45 -14.12 21.17 9.03
C THR A 45 -14.12 21.70 7.59
N CYS A 46 -13.20 21.24 6.74
CA CYS A 46 -13.05 21.74 5.36
C CYS A 46 -13.27 20.68 4.27
N ALA A 47 -13.59 19.43 4.64
CA ALA A 47 -13.77 18.27 3.76
C ALA A 47 -12.53 17.88 2.90
N GLU A 48 -11.36 18.45 3.18
CA GLU A 48 -10.11 18.10 2.52
C GLU A 48 -9.68 16.66 2.88
N LEU A 49 -9.12 15.95 1.89
CA LEU A 49 -8.76 14.55 1.99
C LEU A 49 -7.24 14.35 1.94
N PHE A 50 -6.74 13.47 2.80
CA PHE A 50 -5.31 13.16 2.97
C PHE A 50 -5.04 11.66 2.82
N TYR A 51 -3.78 11.29 2.57
CA TYR A 51 -3.38 9.88 2.41
C TYR A 51 -3.16 9.19 3.75
N THR A 52 -2.76 9.92 4.79
CA THR A 52 -2.57 9.38 6.15
C THR A 52 -3.30 10.19 7.21
N LYS A 53 -3.47 9.59 8.40
CA LYS A 53 -4.08 10.29 9.55
C LYS A 53 -3.17 11.41 10.07
N GLU A 54 -1.86 11.25 9.94
CA GLU A 54 -0.83 12.22 10.34
C GLU A 54 -0.86 13.45 9.45
N GLU A 55 -0.95 13.28 8.13
CA GLU A 55 -1.06 14.38 7.16
C GLU A 55 -2.29 15.25 7.47
N ARG A 56 -3.45 14.61 7.66
CA ARG A 56 -4.68 15.31 8.08
C ARG A 56 -4.52 15.96 9.44
N GLY A 57 -3.88 15.29 10.40
CA GLY A 57 -3.63 15.82 11.74
C GLY A 57 -2.77 17.08 11.72
N ALA A 58 -1.69 17.08 10.96
CA ALA A 58 -0.83 18.25 10.75
C ALA A 58 -1.62 19.41 10.12
N HIS A 59 -2.45 19.13 9.11
CA HIS A 59 -3.36 20.12 8.55
C HIS A 59 -4.30 20.71 9.60
N CYS A 60 -4.88 19.88 10.47
CA CYS A 60 -5.79 20.36 11.52
C CYS A 60 -5.08 21.30 12.51
N ILE A 61 -3.84 20.99 12.90
CA ILE A 61 -3.04 21.87 13.78
C ILE A 61 -2.74 23.19 13.08
N GLU A 62 -2.29 23.14 11.82
CA GLU A 62 -1.90 24.34 11.06
C GLU A 62 -3.09 25.28 10.76
N ARG A 63 -4.28 24.70 10.58
CA ARG A 63 -5.51 25.43 10.24
C ARG A 63 -6.42 25.70 11.44
N ASP A 64 -6.02 25.30 12.66
CA ASP A 64 -6.86 25.34 13.86
C ASP A 64 -8.23 24.65 13.68
N HIS A 65 -8.23 23.53 12.95
CA HIS A 65 -9.42 22.69 12.75
C HIS A 65 -9.53 21.64 13.86
N ILE A 66 -10.77 21.17 14.09
CA ILE A 66 -11.03 20.10 15.05
C ILE A 66 -10.40 18.80 14.56
N HIS A 67 -9.55 18.20 15.40
CA HIS A 67 -9.03 16.85 15.18
C HIS A 67 -10.15 15.83 15.28
N THR A 68 -10.66 15.37 14.13
CA THR A 68 -11.64 14.28 14.07
C THR A 68 -10.96 12.97 13.71
N ASN A 69 -11.67 11.84 13.58
CA ASN A 69 -11.14 10.58 13.02
C ASN A 69 -12.01 10.10 11.85
N GLN A 70 -12.32 11.02 10.94
CA GLN A 70 -13.22 10.75 9.82
C GLN A 70 -12.48 10.12 8.63
N VAL A 71 -13.06 9.07 8.05
CA VAL A 71 -12.50 8.34 6.91
C VAL A 71 -13.59 8.14 5.84
N LYS A 72 -13.28 8.47 4.58
CA LYS A 72 -14.11 8.21 3.41
C LYS A 72 -13.62 6.97 2.67
N ILE A 73 -14.37 5.87 2.81
CA ILE A 73 -14.00 4.58 2.25
C ILE A 73 -14.60 4.41 0.84
N SER A 74 -13.74 4.20 -0.15
CA SER A 74 -14.12 3.66 -1.45
C SER A 74 -13.90 2.16 -1.45
N GLN A 75 -14.99 1.38 -1.47
CA GLN A 75 -14.92 -0.09 -1.52
C GLN A 75 -14.13 -0.59 -2.73
N TYR A 76 -14.28 0.12 -3.86
CA TYR A 76 -13.50 -0.14 -5.07
C TYR A 76 -12.00 0.01 -4.79
N CYS A 77 -11.56 1.14 -4.26
CA CYS A 77 -10.12 1.36 -4.02
C CYS A 77 -9.56 0.41 -2.95
N GLU A 78 -10.30 0.14 -1.87
CA GLU A 78 -9.87 -0.83 -0.85
C GLU A 78 -9.71 -2.25 -1.43
N HIS A 79 -10.58 -2.64 -2.37
CA HIS A 79 -10.46 -3.91 -3.07
C HIS A 79 -9.14 -3.99 -3.87
N PHE A 80 -8.78 -2.95 -4.62
CA PHE A 80 -7.51 -2.91 -5.34
C PHE A 80 -6.31 -2.91 -4.40
N VAL A 81 -6.35 -2.14 -3.30
CA VAL A 81 -5.29 -2.18 -2.29
C VAL A 81 -5.09 -3.61 -1.78
N SER A 82 -6.19 -4.32 -1.45
CA SER A 82 -6.13 -5.71 -1.00
C SER A 82 -5.53 -6.66 -2.04
N ILE A 83 -5.87 -6.50 -3.32
CA ILE A 83 -5.28 -7.28 -4.42
C ILE A 83 -3.77 -7.04 -4.48
N PHE A 84 -3.33 -5.78 -4.52
CA PHE A 84 -1.90 -5.47 -4.63
C PHE A 84 -1.10 -5.95 -3.42
N LEU A 85 -1.67 -5.92 -2.22
CA LEU A 85 -1.03 -6.50 -1.05
C LEU A 85 -0.84 -8.02 -1.18
N LYS A 86 -1.83 -8.73 -1.71
CA LYS A 86 -1.72 -10.18 -1.97
C LYS A 86 -0.71 -10.47 -3.07
N ASP A 87 -0.70 -9.67 -4.14
CA ASP A 87 0.29 -9.80 -5.21
C ASP A 87 1.71 -9.58 -4.68
N ALA A 88 1.90 -8.60 -3.79
CA ALA A 88 3.19 -8.36 -3.14
C ALA A 88 3.66 -9.57 -2.30
N GLU A 89 2.75 -10.17 -1.52
CA GLU A 89 3.02 -11.39 -0.75
C GLU A 89 3.33 -12.58 -1.66
N TYR A 90 2.55 -12.76 -2.73
CA TYR A 90 2.72 -13.87 -3.67
C TYR A 90 4.05 -13.76 -4.42
N VAL A 91 4.40 -12.56 -4.91
CA VAL A 91 5.68 -12.30 -5.56
C VAL A 91 6.84 -12.46 -4.58
N ALA A 92 6.69 -12.07 -3.31
CA ALA A 92 7.73 -12.27 -2.30
C ALA A 92 8.00 -13.76 -2.01
N LEU A 93 6.97 -14.61 -2.03
CA LEU A 93 7.09 -16.05 -1.78
C LEU A 93 7.56 -16.85 -3.01
N HIS A 94 7.05 -16.50 -4.18
CA HIS A 94 7.22 -17.31 -5.39
C HIS A 94 8.19 -16.69 -6.41
N GLY A 95 8.54 -15.41 -6.26
CA GLY A 95 9.32 -14.66 -7.25
C GLY A 95 8.48 -14.28 -8.47
N VAL A 96 8.78 -13.11 -9.07
CA VAL A 96 8.01 -12.59 -10.20
C VAL A 96 8.05 -13.52 -11.42
N ASP A 97 9.18 -14.19 -11.66
CA ASP A 97 9.36 -15.10 -12.80
C ASP A 97 8.39 -16.29 -12.73
N ALA A 98 8.18 -16.86 -11.55
CA ALA A 98 7.23 -17.97 -11.36
C ALA A 98 5.78 -17.53 -11.65
N VAL A 99 5.41 -16.32 -11.22
CA VAL A 99 4.08 -15.75 -11.49
C VAL A 99 3.85 -15.56 -12.99
N VAL A 100 4.84 -15.00 -13.71
CA VAL A 100 4.75 -14.76 -15.16
C VAL A 100 4.63 -16.09 -15.91
N GLN A 101 5.43 -17.10 -15.55
CA GLN A 101 5.34 -18.44 -16.15
C GLN A 101 3.98 -19.10 -15.92
N GLN A 102 3.40 -18.98 -14.73
CA GLN A 102 2.07 -19.52 -14.44
C GLN A 102 0.99 -18.86 -15.31
N ARG A 103 0.99 -17.52 -15.39
CA ARG A 103 -0.02 -16.75 -16.14
C ARG A 103 0.07 -17.00 -17.64
N THR A 104 1.28 -17.03 -18.19
CA THR A 104 1.51 -17.32 -19.62
C THR A 104 1.00 -18.72 -20.01
N ARG A 105 1.21 -19.73 -19.18
CA ARG A 105 0.69 -21.09 -19.42
C ARG A 105 -0.83 -21.16 -19.32
N ALA A 106 -1.44 -20.42 -18.39
CA ALA A 106 -2.89 -20.35 -18.25
C ALA A 106 -3.60 -19.63 -19.40
N SER A 107 -2.92 -18.75 -20.13
CA SER A 107 -3.47 -18.07 -21.32
C SER A 107 -3.30 -18.85 -22.63
N MET A 108 -2.55 -19.95 -22.63
CA MET A 108 -2.31 -20.81 -23.80
C MET A 108 -3.10 -22.14 -23.77
N ALA A 109 -3.92 -22.36 -22.74
CA ALA A 109 -4.80 -23.51 -22.57
C ALA A 109 -6.27 -23.10 -22.74
#